data_AF-A0A399SKX7-F1
#
_entry.id   AF-A0A399SKX7-F1
#
_cell.length_a   1.000
_cell.length_b   1.000
_cell.length_c   1.000
_cell.angle_alpha   90.00
_cell.angle_beta   90.00
_cell.angle_gamma   90.00
#
_symmetry.space_group_name_H-M   'P 1'
#
loop_
_entity.id
_entity.type
_entity.pdbx_description
1 polymer ?
#
loop_
_entity_poly.entity_id
_entity_poly.type
_entity_poly.pdbx_seq_one_letter_code
_entity_poly.pdbx_strand_id
1 'polypeptide(L)'
;MADGGQGTLDVLAAAVPGARRVPVRVTGPDDRPVDAHWLLLPDGTGVVEVASTSGITLLDPLRPLAAHTRGFGQAIRAALDAGVPRLLLALGGSSST
;
A
#
# COMPACT_ATOMS: atom_id res chain seq x y z
N MET A 1 -3.93 -14.04 10.27
CA MET A 1 -4.88 -13.95 9.13
C MET A 1 -4.95 -12.48 8.74
N ALA A 2 -4.94 -12.17 7.45
CA ALA A 2 -5.12 -10.81 6.93
C ALA A 2 -6.41 -10.77 6.13
N ASP A 3 -7.19 -9.70 6.27
CA ASP A 3 -8.50 -9.51 5.62
C ASP A 3 -8.41 -8.58 4.39
N GLY A 4 -7.20 -8.21 3.97
CA GLY A 4 -6.96 -7.23 2.91
C GLY A 4 -6.88 -5.78 3.40
N GLY A 5 -6.98 -5.54 4.71
CA GLY A 5 -6.72 -4.25 5.36
C GLY A 5 -5.29 -4.10 5.87
N GLN A 6 -5.12 -3.21 6.85
CA GLN A 6 -3.82 -2.88 7.45
C GLN A 6 -3.09 -4.14 7.96
N GLY A 7 -1.82 -4.28 7.59
CA GLY A 7 -0.96 -5.39 8.01
C GLY A 7 -1.01 -6.61 7.09
N THR A 8 -1.72 -6.54 5.96
CA THR A 8 -1.68 -7.58 4.93
C THR A 8 -0.26 -7.76 4.39
N LEU A 9 0.47 -6.67 4.19
CA LEU A 9 1.89 -6.74 3.81
C LEU A 9 2.74 -7.42 4.88
N ASP A 10 2.51 -7.15 6.17
CA ASP A 10 3.30 -7.77 7.24
C ASP A 10 3.09 -9.29 7.31
N VAL A 11 1.84 -9.72 7.19
CA VAL A 11 1.48 -11.14 7.17
C VAL A 11 2.10 -11.85 5.97
N LEU A 12 2.01 -11.27 4.76
CA LEU A 12 2.59 -11.87 3.55
C LEU A 12 4.12 -11.91 3.60
N ALA A 13 4.76 -10.86 4.09
CA ALA A 13 6.21 -10.82 4.24
C ALA A 13 6.72 -11.91 5.20
N ALA A 14 5.98 -12.19 6.27
CA ALA A 14 6.32 -13.25 7.23
C ALA A 14 6.00 -14.66 6.69
N ALA A 15 4.92 -14.80 5.92
CA ALA A 15 4.42 -16.11 5.48
C ALA A 15 5.06 -16.62 4.18
N VAL A 16 5.61 -15.74 3.33
CA VAL A 16 6.16 -16.10 2.02
C VAL A 16 7.69 -15.97 2.04
N PRO A 17 8.44 -17.08 2.12
CA PRO A 17 9.89 -17.05 2.05
C PRO A 17 10.38 -16.36 0.76
N GLY A 18 11.29 -15.39 0.91
CA GLY A 18 11.83 -14.62 -0.21
C GLY A 18 10.99 -13.41 -0.64
N ALA A 19 9.86 -13.13 0.03
CA ALA A 19 9.16 -11.86 -0.15
C ALA A 19 10.06 -10.68 0.27
N ARG A 20 10.04 -9.61 -0.53
CA ARG A 20 10.88 -8.42 -0.33
C ARG A 20 10.04 -7.17 -0.20
N ARG A 21 10.31 -6.36 0.83
CA ARG A 21 9.76 -5.00 0.93
C ARG A 21 10.53 -4.07 0.01
N VAL A 22 9.80 -3.34 -0.83
CA VAL A 22 10.36 -2.32 -1.71
C VAL A 22 9.85 -0.96 -1.22
N PRO A 23 10.72 -0.09 -0.70
CA PRO A 23 10.31 1.20 -0.15
C PRO A 23 9.83 2.14 -1.26
N VAL A 24 8.84 2.97 -0.95
CA VAL A 24 8.32 4.00 -1.84
C VAL A 24 7.85 5.19 -1.01
N ARG A 25 8.19 6.40 -1.43
CA ARG A 25 7.67 7.64 -0.83
C ARG A 25 6.55 8.17 -1.71
N VAL A 26 5.37 8.38 -1.13
CA VAL A 26 4.15 8.75 -1.86
C VAL A 26 3.50 9.99 -1.26
N THR A 27 2.57 10.59 -1.99
CA THR A 27 1.68 11.65 -1.50
C THR A 27 0.57 11.00 -0.68
N GLY A 28 0.58 11.24 0.63
CA GLY A 28 -0.43 10.77 1.57
C GLY A 28 -1.81 11.39 1.34
N PRO A 29 -2.83 10.98 2.10
CA PRO A 29 -4.21 11.35 1.83
C PRO A 29 -4.55 12.84 2.03
N ASP A 30 -3.67 13.60 2.68
CA ASP A 30 -3.77 15.04 2.92
C ASP A 30 -2.55 15.82 2.38
N ASP A 31 -2.03 15.39 1.23
CA ASP A 31 -0.87 15.95 0.52
C ASP A 31 0.49 15.83 1.22
N ARG A 32 0.53 15.46 2.51
CA ARG A 32 1.79 15.21 3.22
C ARG A 32 2.48 13.96 2.68
N PRO A 33 3.82 13.94 2.59
CA PRO A 33 4.54 12.76 2.13
C PRO A 33 4.43 11.62 3.16
N VAL A 34 4.24 10.40 2.67
CA VAL A 34 4.17 9.17 3.45
C VAL A 34 5.26 8.21 2.96
N ASP A 35 6.05 7.69 3.89
CA ASP A 35 6.99 6.60 3.62
C ASP A 35 6.25 5.28 3.74
N ALA A 36 6.12 4.59 2.61
CA ALA A 36 5.42 3.33 2.48
C ALA A 36 6.34 2.27 1.87
N HIS A 37 5.78 1.09 1.62
CA HIS A 37 6.42 0.05 0.85
C HIS A 37 5.36 -0.82 0.18
N TRP A 38 5.75 -1.50 -0.88
CA TRP A 38 5.00 -2.62 -1.47
C TRP A 38 5.83 -3.90 -1.33
N LEU A 39 5.23 -5.06 -1.56
CA LEU A 39 5.94 -6.34 -1.54
C LEU A 39 6.17 -6.90 -2.93
N LEU A 40 7.39 -7.35 -3.20
CA LEU A 40 7.69 -8.23 -4.31
C LEU A 40 7.71 -9.67 -3.80
N LEU A 41 6.81 -10.51 -4.30
CA LEU A 41 6.80 -11.94 -4.01
C LEU A 41 7.78 -12.71 -4.92
N PRO A 42 8.23 -13.92 -4.53
CA PRO A 42 9.17 -14.72 -5.32
C PRO A 42 8.67 -15.09 -6.73
N ASP A 43 7.36 -15.13 -6.93
CA ASP A 43 6.71 -15.41 -8.22
C ASP A 43 6.51 -14.17 -9.09
N GLY A 44 7.13 -13.04 -8.71
CA GLY A 44 7.08 -11.75 -9.39
C GLY A 44 5.87 -10.89 -9.03
N THR A 45 4.90 -11.38 -8.26
CA THR A 45 3.71 -10.60 -7.91
C THR A 45 4.06 -9.39 -7.04
N GLY A 46 3.60 -8.20 -7.43
CA GLY A 46 3.63 -7.00 -6.60
C GLY A 46 2.39 -6.93 -5.70
N VAL A 47 2.55 -6.67 -4.41
CA VAL A 47 1.44 -6.48 -3.47
C VAL A 47 1.44 -5.07 -2.92
N VAL A 48 0.35 -4.35 -3.09
CA VAL A 48 0.19 -2.96 -2.64
C VAL A 48 -1.03 -2.85 -1.73
N GLU A 49 -0.88 -2.14 -0.62
CA GLU A 49 -1.93 -1.94 0.38
C GLU A 49 -2.35 -0.46 0.44
N VAL A 50 -3.65 -0.18 0.39
CA VAL A 50 -4.15 1.20 0.47
C VAL A 50 -3.90 1.79 1.86
N ALA A 51 -3.96 0.99 2.92
CA ALA A 51 -3.79 1.46 4.29
C ALA A 51 -2.41 2.12 4.54
N SER A 52 -1.35 1.64 3.90
CA SER A 52 0.00 2.20 4.06
C SER A 52 0.25 3.48 3.26
N THR A 53 -0.63 3.84 2.32
CA THR A 53 -0.44 4.98 1.41
C THR A 53 -1.55 6.04 1.54
N SER A 54 -2.78 5.61 1.83
CA SER A 54 -4.00 6.40 1.89
C SER A 54 -4.95 5.91 3.00
N GLY A 55 -4.39 5.32 4.07
CA GLY A 55 -5.16 4.68 5.14
C GLY A 55 -5.70 5.61 6.21
N ILE A 56 -6.73 5.14 6.92
CA ILE A 56 -7.41 5.85 8.01
C ILE A 56 -6.45 6.26 9.14
N THR A 57 -5.40 5.47 9.38
CA THR A 57 -4.40 5.72 10.44
C THR A 57 -3.38 6.79 10.10
N LEU A 58 -3.38 7.31 8.87
CA LEU A 58 -2.50 8.42 8.43
C LEU A 58 -3.07 9.80 8.75
N LEU A 59 -4.32 9.87 9.20
CA LEU A 59 -5.04 11.12 9.47
C LEU A 59 -5.49 11.18 10.92
N ASP A 60 -5.17 12.31 11.55
CA ASP A 60 -5.77 12.74 12.81
C ASP A 60 -5.88 14.28 12.78
N PRO A 61 -7.09 14.86 12.71
CA PRO A 61 -8.41 14.20 12.69
C PRO A 61 -8.73 13.52 11.35
N LEU A 62 -9.75 12.63 11.35
CA LEU A 62 -10.26 11.98 10.14
C LEU A 62 -10.90 13.00 9.17
N ARG A 63 -10.68 12.82 7.86
CA ARG A 63 -11.17 13.73 6.80
C ARG A 63 -11.73 12.98 5.57
N PRO A 64 -12.76 12.14 5.70
CA PRO A 64 -13.19 11.21 4.64
C PRO A 64 -13.60 11.86 3.32
N LEU A 65 -14.13 13.09 3.36
CA LEU A 65 -14.55 13.85 2.17
C LEU A 65 -13.42 14.61 1.48
N ALA A 66 -12.29 14.82 2.17
CA ALA A 66 -11.15 15.56 1.64
C ALA A 66 -9.93 14.66 1.37
N ALA A 67 -9.88 13.49 2.00
CA ALA A 67 -8.82 12.52 1.79
C ALA A 67 -8.83 11.97 0.37
N HIS A 68 -7.66 11.87 -0.25
CA HIS A 68 -7.51 11.35 -1.62
C HIS A 68 -6.58 10.13 -1.68
N THR A 69 -6.66 9.36 -2.76
CA THR A 69 -5.90 8.10 -2.93
C THR A 69 -4.71 8.19 -3.88
N ARG A 70 -4.22 9.41 -4.16
CA ARG A 70 -3.09 9.63 -5.09
C ARG A 70 -1.87 8.77 -4.74
N GLY A 71 -1.54 8.65 -3.46
CA GLY A 71 -0.41 7.85 -3.00
C GLY A 71 -0.53 6.37 -3.32
N PHE A 72 -1.75 5.83 -3.28
CA PHE A 72 -1.99 4.44 -3.67
C PHE A 72 -1.67 4.21 -5.16
N GLY A 73 -2.10 5.13 -6.02
CA GLY A 73 -1.75 5.11 -7.45
C GLY A 73 -0.24 5.23 -7.71
N GLN A 74 0.48 6.03 -6.92
CA GLN A 74 1.94 6.14 -7.01
C GLN A 74 2.65 4.85 -6.59
N ALA A 75 2.17 4.17 -5.54
CA ALA A 75 2.72 2.87 -5.14
C ALA A 75 2.45 1.78 -6.18
N ILE A 76 1.25 1.75 -6.76
CA ILE A 76 0.93 0.87 -7.90
C ILE A 76 1.87 1.13 -9.07
N ARG A 77 2.08 2.41 -9.43
CA ARG A 77 2.99 2.80 -10.50
C ARG A 77 4.42 2.33 -10.24
N ALA A 78 4.91 2.49 -9.00
CA ALA A 78 6.25 2.04 -8.62
C ALA A 78 6.42 0.51 -8.76
N ALA A 79 5.39 -0.27 -8.42
CA ALA A 79 5.42 -1.72 -8.64
C ALA A 79 5.41 -2.08 -10.14
N LEU A 80 4.59 -1.39 -10.95
CA LEU A 80 4.57 -1.57 -12.40
C LEU A 80 5.90 -1.19 -13.07
N ASP A 81 6.52 -0.09 -12.66
CA ASP A 81 7.85 0.34 -13.14
C ASP A 81 8.95 -0.66 -12.78
N ALA A 82 8.78 -1.42 -11.69
CA ALA A 82 9.65 -2.53 -11.32
C ALA A 82 9.42 -3.81 -12.17
N GLY A 83 8.49 -3.78 -13.13
CA GLY A 83 8.25 -4.86 -14.08
C GLY A 83 7.44 -6.02 -13.51
N VAL A 84 6.64 -5.81 -12.45
CA VAL A 84 5.81 -6.89 -11.90
C VAL A 84 4.77 -7.35 -12.93
N PRO A 85 4.66 -8.67 -13.23
CA PRO A 85 3.70 -9.18 -14.20
C PRO A 85 2.27 -9.23 -13.65
N ARG A 86 2.11 -9.16 -12.31
CA ARG A 86 0.84 -9.31 -11.60
C ARG A 86 0.81 -8.39 -10.38
N LEU A 87 -0.37 -7.87 -10.08
CA LEU A 87 -0.63 -7.05 -8.89
C LEU A 87 -1.72 -7.68 -8.02
N LEU A 88 -1.47 -7.71 -6.70
CA LEU A 88 -2.47 -7.93 -5.67
C LEU A 88 -2.69 -6.61 -4.91
N LEU A 89 -3.93 -6.14 -4.88
CA LEU A 89 -4.30 -4.88 -4.25
C LEU A 89 -5.13 -5.15 -2.99
N ALA A 90 -4.61 -4.74 -1.83
CA ALA A 90 -5.27 -4.83 -0.53
C ALA A 90 -5.94 -3.49 -0.21
N LEU A 91 -7.28 -3.47 -0.14
CA LEU A 91 -8.10 -2.24 -0.15
C LEU A 91 -8.74 -1.88 1.20
N GLY A 92 -8.51 -2.65 2.26
CA GLY A 92 -9.08 -2.37 3.58
C GLY A 92 -8.40 -1.20 4.29
N GLY A 93 -9.15 -0.49 5.13
CA GLY A 93 -8.64 0.58 5.98
C GLY A 93 -8.34 1.90 5.27
N SER A 94 -9.02 2.22 4.15
CA SER A 94 -8.88 3.51 3.46
C SER A 94 -9.36 4.70 4.30
N SER A 95 -8.83 5.88 4.00
CA SER A 95 -9.23 7.15 4.63
C SER A 95 -10.27 7.96 3.83
N SER A 96 -10.64 7.51 2.64
CA SER A 96 -11.51 8.22 1.68
C SER A 96 -12.83 7.50 1.44
N THR A 97 -13.85 8.25 0.98
CA THR A 97 -15.16 7.73 0.52
C THR A 97 -15.49 8.18 -0.90
#